data_AF-A0A914JM22-F1
#
_entry.id   AF-A0A914JM22-F1
#
_cell.length_a   1.000
_cell.length_b   1.000
_cell.length_c   1.000
_cell.angle_alpha   90.00
_cell.angle_beta   90.00
_cell.angle_gamma   90.00
#
_symmetry.space_group_name_H-M   'P 1'
#
loop_
_entity.id
_entity.type
_entity.pdbx_description
1 polymer ?
#
loop_
_entity_poly.entity_id
_entity_poly.type
_entity_poly.pdbx_seq_one_letter_code
_entity_poly.pdbx_strand_id
1 'polypeptide(L)'
;MFLTKSLRFAPSVLRLMSKSMPVCSATIPEKSDLEKYRSKLYYQSMKRGILENDIIIGGFAQQQLKNFSEEELQAYDKIINGEHMEWDLFYYVSDKKPAPPELENCKVFQKIKEFVKKANGLERH
;
A
#
# COMPACT_ATOMS: atom_id res chain seq x y z
N MET A 1 -33.33 -16.58 -71.87
CA MET A 1 -33.21 -16.22 -70.44
C MET A 1 -32.45 -17.35 -69.76
N PHE A 2 -31.28 -17.03 -69.23
CA PHE A 2 -30.24 -17.98 -68.83
C PHE A 2 -30.53 -18.69 -67.50
N LEU A 3 -30.15 -19.96 -67.43
CA LEU A 3 -29.99 -20.76 -66.21
C LEU A 3 -29.00 -20.10 -65.25
N THR A 4 -29.16 -20.33 -63.93
CA THR A 4 -28.08 -20.87 -63.08
C THR A 4 -28.64 -21.46 -61.79
N LYS A 5 -28.36 -22.76 -61.61
CA LYS A 5 -28.39 -23.51 -60.36
C LYS A 5 -27.41 -22.89 -59.34
N SER A 6 -27.64 -23.23 -58.07
CA SER A 6 -26.65 -23.94 -57.22
C SER A 6 -26.37 -23.28 -55.87
N LEU A 7 -26.80 -23.99 -54.83
CA LEU A 7 -26.03 -24.36 -53.63
C LEU A 7 -25.61 -23.24 -52.67
N ARG A 8 -26.39 -23.09 -51.60
CA ARG A 8 -25.95 -22.44 -50.36
C ARG A 8 -24.95 -23.35 -49.64
N PHE A 9 -23.68 -23.00 -49.73
CA PHE A 9 -22.57 -23.60 -48.98
C PHE A 9 -22.54 -22.99 -47.57
N ALA A 10 -22.64 -23.82 -46.53
CA ALA A 10 -22.45 -23.43 -45.14
C ALA A 10 -21.01 -23.79 -44.69
N PRO A 11 -20.64 -23.47 -43.44
CA PRO A 11 -19.77 -22.38 -43.03
C PRO A 11 -18.30 -22.81 -42.86
N SER A 12 -17.36 -21.87 -42.92
CA SER A 12 -16.00 -22.10 -42.41
C SER A 12 -15.64 -21.03 -41.41
N VAL A 13 -15.72 -21.45 -40.15
CA VAL A 13 -15.22 -20.79 -38.96
C VAL A 13 -13.82 -20.22 -39.21
N LEU A 14 -13.68 -18.90 -39.18
CA LEU A 14 -12.38 -18.25 -39.21
C LEU A 14 -11.65 -18.63 -37.91
N ARG A 15 -10.72 -19.57 -38.03
CA ARG A 15 -9.88 -20.08 -36.95
C ARG A 15 -9.08 -18.93 -36.34
N LEU A 16 -9.47 -18.57 -35.11
CA LEU A 16 -8.77 -17.68 -34.19
C LEU A 16 -7.33 -18.19 -33.98
N MET A 17 -6.36 -17.61 -34.68
CA MET A 17 -4.95 -17.77 -34.33
C MET A 17 -4.58 -16.71 -33.30
N SER A 18 -4.92 -16.94 -32.03
CA SER A 18 -4.30 -16.22 -30.92
C SER A 18 -2.84 -16.69 -30.86
N LYS A 19 -1.93 -15.94 -31.50
CA LYS A 19 -0.50 -16.11 -31.26
C LYS A 19 -0.27 -15.79 -29.78
N SER A 20 -0.03 -16.83 -28.98
CA SER A 20 0.41 -16.69 -27.59
C SER A 20 1.74 -15.96 -27.61
N MET A 21 1.75 -14.70 -27.17
CA MET A 21 2.99 -14.04 -26.80
C MET A 21 3.61 -14.83 -25.65
N PRO A 22 4.93 -15.08 -25.66
CA PRO A 22 5.61 -15.60 -24.48
C PRO A 22 5.50 -14.53 -23.40
N VAL A 23 4.64 -14.76 -22.42
CA VAL A 23 4.68 -14.01 -21.16
C VAL A 23 6.08 -14.27 -20.60
N CYS A 24 6.91 -13.22 -20.57
CA CYS A 24 8.19 -13.26 -19.89
C CYS A 24 7.92 -13.66 -18.44
N SER A 25 8.11 -14.94 -18.12
CA SER A 25 8.03 -15.47 -16.76
C SER A 25 9.27 -15.01 -16.02
N ALA A 26 9.33 -13.72 -15.69
CA ALA A 26 10.24 -13.22 -14.70
C ALA A 26 9.86 -13.92 -13.39
N THR A 27 10.68 -14.89 -12.96
CA THR A 27 10.61 -15.47 -11.62
C THR A 27 10.89 -14.36 -10.62
N ILE A 28 9.84 -13.66 -10.21
CA ILE A 28 9.86 -12.78 -9.04
C ILE A 28 10.17 -13.70 -7.86
N PRO A 29 11.23 -13.47 -7.07
CA PRO A 29 11.48 -14.26 -5.88
C PRO A 29 10.22 -14.19 -5.01
N GLU A 30 9.66 -15.36 -4.70
CA GLU A 30 8.48 -15.51 -3.86
C GLU A 30 8.83 -14.94 -2.48
N LYS A 31 8.46 -13.67 -2.25
CA LYS A 31 8.68 -13.00 -0.96
C LYS A 31 7.80 -13.67 0.09
N SER A 32 8.32 -13.77 1.31
CA SER A 32 7.53 -14.22 2.45
C SER A 32 6.27 -13.35 2.61
N ASP A 33 5.16 -13.94 3.09
CA ASP A 33 3.89 -13.23 3.24
C ASP A 33 4.03 -11.98 4.14
N LEU A 34 4.88 -12.04 5.15
CA LEU A 34 5.20 -10.90 6.02
C LEU A 34 5.94 -9.78 5.26
N GLU A 35 6.88 -10.11 4.37
CA GLU A 35 7.56 -9.10 3.55
C GLU A 35 6.63 -8.46 2.52
N LYS A 36 5.69 -9.23 1.96
CA LYS A 36 4.62 -8.71 1.11
C LYS A 36 3.76 -7.73 1.91
N TYR A 37 3.39 -8.07 3.14
CA TYR A 37 2.60 -7.20 4.02
C TYR A 37 3.36 -5.92 4.40
N ARG A 38 4.63 -6.02 4.79
CA ARG A 38 5.50 -4.84 5.02
C ARG A 38 5.58 -3.93 3.80
N SER A 39 5.77 -4.51 2.61
CA SER A 39 5.85 -3.76 1.36
C SER A 39 4.52 -3.04 1.06
N LYS A 40 3.38 -3.69 1.33
CA LYS A 40 2.04 -3.10 1.20
C LYS A 40 1.87 -1.89 2.13
N LEU A 41 2.19 -2.05 3.42
CA LEU A 41 2.07 -0.99 4.42
C LEU A 41 3.00 0.19 4.12
N TYR A 42 4.22 -0.10 3.66
CA TYR A 42 5.15 0.93 3.20
C TYR A 42 4.57 1.72 2.02
N TYR A 43 4.03 1.03 1.01
CA TYR A 43 3.43 1.70 -0.14
C TYR A 43 2.24 2.59 0.24
N GLN A 44 1.37 2.11 1.15
CA GLN A 44 0.25 2.90 1.66
C GLN A 44 0.70 4.14 2.45
N SER A 45 1.81 4.00 3.19
CA SER A 45 2.42 5.11 3.92
C SER A 45 2.90 6.22 2.99
N MET A 46 3.36 5.86 1.77
CA MET A 46 3.85 6.79 0.74
C MET A 46 2.74 7.38 -0.15
N LYS A 47 1.49 6.94 0.01
CA LYS A 47 0.35 7.29 -0.86
C LYS A 47 -0.80 7.91 -0.06
N ARG A 48 -0.47 8.93 0.73
CA ARG A 48 -1.45 9.66 1.56
C ARG A 48 -2.00 10.89 0.84
N GLY A 49 -3.15 11.38 1.30
CA GLY A 49 -3.82 12.53 0.71
C GLY A 49 -3.12 13.89 0.93
N ILE A 50 -2.29 14.01 1.97
CA ILE A 50 -1.53 15.22 2.30
C ILE A 50 -0.02 14.94 2.34
N LEU A 51 0.78 15.92 1.90
CA LEU A 51 2.23 15.80 1.79
C LEU A 51 2.89 15.62 3.17
N GLU A 52 2.36 16.30 4.18
CA GLU A 52 2.90 16.27 5.54
C GLU A 52 2.88 14.85 6.13
N ASN A 53 1.80 14.11 5.90
CA ASN A 53 1.69 12.72 6.34
C ASN A 53 2.61 11.81 5.55
N ASP A 54 2.76 12.02 4.25
CA ASP A 54 3.70 11.25 3.42
C ASP A 54 5.13 11.39 3.96
N ILE A 55 5.57 12.61 4.25
CA ILE A 55 6.91 12.86 4.81
C ILE A 55 7.07 12.20 6.19
N ILE A 56 6.11 12.39 7.09
CA ILE A 56 6.19 11.88 8.46
C ILE A 56 6.10 10.35 8.49
N ILE A 57 5.02 9.81 7.93
CA ILE A 57 4.67 8.39 8.01
C ILE A 57 5.51 7.58 7.04
N GLY A 58 5.80 8.09 5.84
CA GLY A 58 6.71 7.46 4.88
C GLY A 58 8.15 7.39 5.40
N GLY A 59 8.65 8.47 6.01
CA GLY A 59 9.97 8.50 6.65
C GLY A 59 10.07 7.52 7.83
N PHE A 60 9.05 7.49 8.68
CA PHE A 60 8.94 6.50 9.77
C PHE A 60 8.93 5.07 9.20
N ALA A 61 8.10 4.84 8.18
CA ALA A 61 7.89 3.53 7.61
C ALA A 61 9.16 2.94 7.01
N GLN A 62 9.96 3.76 6.33
CA GLN A 62 11.23 3.37 5.72
C GLN A 62 12.22 2.82 6.74
N GLN A 63 12.22 3.37 7.96
CA GLN A 63 13.18 3.04 9.01
C GLN A 63 12.68 1.94 9.94
N GLN A 64 11.39 1.95 10.31
CA GLN A 64 10.86 1.13 11.40
C GLN A 64 10.19 -0.17 10.94
N LEU A 65 9.56 -0.22 9.76
CA LEU A 65 8.80 -1.43 9.33
C LEU A 65 9.67 -2.68 9.19
N LYS A 66 10.98 -2.52 8.95
CA LYS A 66 11.93 -3.64 8.85
C LYS A 66 12.10 -4.36 10.19
N ASN A 67 11.90 -3.65 11.30
CA ASN A 67 12.15 -4.12 12.66
C ASN A 67 10.86 -4.53 13.38
N PHE A 68 9.70 -4.31 12.76
CA PHE A 68 8.42 -4.61 13.37
C PHE A 68 8.09 -6.11 13.31
N SER A 69 7.56 -6.60 14.43
CA SER A 69 6.87 -7.87 14.53
C SER A 69 5.52 -7.84 13.79
N GLU A 70 4.93 -9.00 13.56
CA GLU A 70 3.61 -9.10 12.89
C GLU A 70 2.52 -8.33 13.65
N GLU A 71 2.50 -8.43 14.97
CA GLU A 71 1.55 -7.71 15.85
C GLU A 71 1.69 -6.20 15.72
N GLU A 72 2.93 -5.70 15.65
CA GLU A 72 3.21 -4.27 15.45
C GLU A 72 2.82 -3.81 14.05
N LEU A 73 2.99 -4.64 13.02
CA LEU A 73 2.53 -4.33 11.66
C LEU A 73 1.00 -4.24 11.61
N GLN A 74 0.28 -5.13 12.28
CA GLN A 74 -1.17 -5.07 12.38
C GLN A 74 -1.65 -3.84 13.16
N ALA A 75 -0.97 -3.49 14.25
CA ALA A 75 -1.26 -2.27 14.99
C ALA A 75 -0.98 -1.02 14.13
N TYR A 76 0.11 -1.03 13.36
CA TYR A 76 0.43 0.03 12.41
C TYR A 76 -0.63 0.18 11.32
N ASP A 77 -1.07 -0.94 10.73
CA ASP A 77 -2.13 -0.99 9.71
C ASP A 77 -3.43 -0.35 10.22
N LYS A 78 -3.83 -0.65 11.46
CA LYS A 78 -4.98 -0.02 12.11
C LYS A 78 -4.82 1.49 12.31
N ILE A 79 -3.60 1.98 12.54
CA ILE A 79 -3.35 3.42 12.69
C ILE A 79 -3.50 4.12 11.33
N ILE A 80 -2.89 3.58 10.27
CA ILE A 80 -2.85 4.25 8.97
C ILE A 80 -4.12 4.06 8.14
N ASN A 81 -4.79 2.92 8.26
CA ASN A 81 -6.01 2.57 7.52
C ASN A 81 -7.25 2.55 8.43
N GLY A 82 -7.12 3.06 9.65
CA GLY A 82 -8.22 3.16 10.60
C GLY A 82 -9.24 4.24 10.22
N GLU A 83 -10.14 4.51 11.16
CA GLU A 83 -11.29 5.40 10.97
C GLU A 83 -10.95 6.90 11.06
N HIS A 84 -9.72 7.24 11.43
CA HIS A 84 -9.30 8.64 11.60
C HIS A 84 -8.99 9.32 10.27
N MET A 85 -9.48 10.55 10.10
CA MET A 85 -9.15 11.38 8.95
C MET A 85 -7.64 11.71 8.91
N GLU A 86 -7.07 11.85 7.71
CA GLU A 86 -5.64 12.14 7.53
C GLU A 86 -5.19 13.42 8.23
N TRP A 87 -6.03 14.46 8.24
CA TRP A 87 -5.75 15.71 8.96
C TRP A 87 -5.66 15.51 10.46
N ASP A 88 -6.55 14.70 11.04
CA ASP A 88 -6.53 14.38 12.47
C ASP A 88 -5.26 13.60 12.82
N LEU A 89 -4.87 12.63 11.99
CA LEU A 89 -3.62 11.87 12.18
C LEU A 89 -2.40 12.80 12.23
N PHE A 90 -2.32 13.79 11.33
CA PHE A 90 -1.26 14.79 11.35
C PHE A 90 -1.22 15.58 12.66
N TYR A 91 -2.38 16.06 13.14
CA TYR A 91 -2.48 16.83 14.37
C TYR A 91 -2.13 16.02 15.62
N TYR A 92 -2.54 14.74 15.67
CA TYR A 92 -2.22 13.84 16.78
C TYR A 92 -0.73 13.52 16.83
N VAL A 93 -0.11 13.23 15.68
CA VAL A 93 1.32 12.93 15.60
C VAL A 93 2.17 14.18 15.89
N SER A 94 1.70 15.36 15.52
CA SER A 94 2.37 16.64 15.78
C SER A 94 2.14 17.20 17.19
N ASP A 95 1.46 16.46 18.08
CA ASP A 95 1.07 16.91 19.43
C ASP A 95 0.27 18.25 19.44
N LYS A 96 -0.37 18.60 18.32
CA LYS A 96 -1.20 19.82 18.20
C LYS A 96 -2.61 19.62 18.74
N LYS A 97 -3.06 18.36 18.79
CA LYS A 97 -4.37 17.94 19.31
C LYS A 97 -4.17 16.66 20.11
N PRO A 98 -4.87 16.46 21.25
CA PRO A 98 -4.81 15.19 21.97
C PRO A 98 -5.39 14.07 21.11
N ALA A 99 -4.65 12.95 21.02
CA ALA A 99 -5.14 11.75 20.35
C ALA A 99 -6.23 11.07 21.20
N PRO A 100 -7.17 10.35 20.58
CA PRO A 100 -8.10 9.52 21.32
C PRO A 100 -7.34 8.46 22.16
N PRO A 101 -7.86 8.07 23.33
CA PRO A 101 -7.15 7.18 24.25
C PRO A 101 -6.81 5.82 23.64
N GLU A 102 -7.64 5.31 22.72
CA GLU A 102 -7.36 4.08 21.98
C GLU A 102 -6.06 4.17 21.17
N LEU A 103 -5.80 5.32 20.54
CA LEU A 103 -4.61 5.56 19.75
C LEU A 103 -3.40 5.85 20.64
N GLU A 104 -3.57 6.65 21.70
CA GLU A 104 -2.49 7.01 22.64
C GLU A 104 -1.95 5.78 23.40
N ASN A 105 -2.81 4.79 23.69
CA ASN A 105 -2.42 3.52 24.32
C ASN A 105 -1.66 2.58 23.37
N CYS A 106 -1.67 2.84 22.07
CA CYS A 106 -0.99 2.00 21.10
C CYS A 106 0.53 2.26 21.12
N LYS A 107 1.32 1.21 21.42
CA LYS A 107 2.79 1.29 21.45
C LYS A 107 3.40 1.79 20.15
N VAL A 108 2.82 1.39 19.01
CA VAL A 108 3.31 1.81 17.69
C VAL A 108 3.07 3.30 17.47
N PHE A 109 1.93 3.83 17.94
CA PHE A 109 1.65 5.26 17.83
C PHE A 109 2.63 6.11 18.64
N GLN A 110 2.99 5.65 19.85
CA GLN A 110 4.01 6.30 20.68
C GLN A 110 5.37 6.36 19.95
N LYS A 111 5.79 5.26 19.30
CA LYS A 111 7.00 5.24 18.45
C LYS A 111 6.96 6.26 17.32
N ILE A 112 5.78 6.48 16.71
CA ILE A 112 5.61 7.51 15.66
C ILE A 112 5.80 8.91 16.26
N LYS A 113 5.19 9.21 17.42
CA LYS A 113 5.36 10.50 18.10
C LYS A 113 6.83 10.75 18.47
N GLU A 114 7.52 9.74 18.99
CA GLU A 114 8.96 9.81 19.29
C GLU A 114 9.80 10.12 18.05
N PHE A 115 9.50 9.45 16.93
CA PHE A 115 10.18 9.69 15.65
C PHE A 115 10.02 11.14 15.20
N VAL A 116 8.81 11.71 15.32
CA VAL A 116 8.55 13.11 14.94
C VAL A 116 9.21 14.10 15.88
N LYS A 117 9.22 13.84 17.19
CA LYS A 117 9.95 14.66 18.18
C LYS A 117 11.45 14.71 17.86
N LYS A 118 12.03 13.55 17.50
CA LYS A 118 13.42 13.44 17.07
C LYS A 118 13.67 14.20 15.75
N ALA A 119 12.79 14.06 14.76
CA ALA A 119 12.91 14.75 13.47
C ALA A 119 12.83 16.29 13.60
N ASN A 120 12.02 16.80 14.53
CA ASN A 120 11.87 18.23 14.79
C ASN A 120 13.02 18.85 15.61
N GLY A 121 14.03 18.06 16.03
CA GLY A 121 15.26 18.59 16.63
C GLY A 121 15.12 19.10 18.06
N LEU A 122 14.21 18.52 18.85
CA LEU A 122 14.12 18.77 20.31
C LEU A 122 15.17 18.03 21.13
N GLU A 123 15.92 17.11 20.52
CA GLU A 123 17.14 16.52 21.08
C GLU A 123 18.28 16.66 20.06
N ARG A 124 18.81 17.88 19.94
CA ARG A 124 20.17 18.07 19.42
C ARG A 124 21.11 17.83 20.61
N HIS A 125 21.68 16.63 20.69
CA HIS A 125 22.85 16.40 21.53
C HIS A 125 24.06 17.15 20.96
#